data_AF-A0A162PU37-F1
#
_entry.id   AF-A0A162PU37-F1
#
_cell.length_a   1.000
_cell.length_b   1.000
_cell.length_c   1.000
_cell.angle_alpha   90.00
_cell.angle_beta   90.00
_cell.angle_gamma   90.00
#
_symmetry.space_group_name_H-M   'P 1'
#
loop_
_entity.id
_entity.type
_entity.pdbx_description
1 polymer ?
#
loop_
_entity_poly.entity_id
_entity_poly.type
_entity_poly.pdbx_seq_one_letter_code
_entity_poly.pdbx_strand_id
1 'polypeptide(L)'
;MPPLLSRILTGAELRRFEDCANENSKLADCWESQQVVYVTCEPSDVCKYAGVRDSQAIQIDTMSPVEKPVSRGSRSHERQNRQPTRRLSQRTIRVLERSKVNKRFQPKPWYMKFESHERYDMYYDNAQLKAQETFDELAATYVTVGIVSYDLRETTRVMENFGIKVPARAVFVDLIKVLEHQTRDEGIPKELRKYTDENVTMRNGRYDRRPGMPQGHAGMPSVRLLEVLGPAAASHRADFKKMEKKSVALQRIANRARNG
;
A
#
# COMPACT_ATOMS: atom_id res chain seq x y z
N MET A 1 -32.07 -7.53 1.60
CA MET A 1 -31.61 -7.19 2.98
C MET A 1 -31.93 -5.73 3.21
N PRO A 2 -32.60 -5.37 4.33
CA PRO A 2 -32.93 -3.97 4.61
C PRO A 2 -31.65 -3.20 5.01
N PRO A 3 -31.59 -1.88 4.80
CA PRO A 3 -30.40 -1.09 5.09
C PRO A 3 -30.18 -1.03 6.61
N LEU A 4 -28.95 -1.31 7.05
CA LEU A 4 -28.47 -1.25 8.45
C LEU A 4 -28.33 0.20 8.96
N LEU A 5 -29.32 1.06 8.70
CA LEU A 5 -29.37 2.42 9.23
C LEU A 5 -30.30 2.46 10.44
N SER A 6 -29.78 2.17 11.64
CA SER A 6 -30.36 2.62 12.94
C SER A 6 -29.66 2.12 14.21
N ARG A 7 -28.40 1.68 14.17
CA ARG A 7 -27.65 1.44 15.42
C ARG A 7 -26.77 2.65 15.74
N ILE A 8 -26.99 3.25 16.92
CA ILE A 8 -26.09 4.27 17.46
C ILE A 8 -24.73 3.62 17.71
N LEU A 9 -23.68 4.17 17.09
CA LEU A 9 -22.31 3.70 17.29
C LEU A 9 -21.85 4.06 18.71
N THR A 10 -21.15 3.13 19.35
CA THR A 10 -20.41 3.42 20.57
C THR A 10 -19.26 4.39 20.27
N GLY A 11 -18.77 5.12 21.28
CA GLY A 11 -17.65 6.06 21.08
C GLY A 11 -16.39 5.41 20.50
N ALA A 12 -16.13 4.13 20.81
CA ALA A 12 -15.03 3.37 20.23
C ALA A 12 -15.26 3.02 18.75
N GLU A 13 -16.49 2.72 18.34
CA GLU A 13 -16.84 2.46 16.95
C GLU A 13 -16.81 3.73 16.09
N LEU A 14 -17.17 4.87 16.68
CA LEU A 14 -17.09 6.17 16.02
C LEU A 14 -15.65 6.60 15.78
N ARG A 15 -14.77 6.47 16.77
CA ARG A 15 -13.31 6.71 16.58
C ARG A 15 -12.72 5.80 15.51
N ARG A 16 -13.07 4.51 15.51
CA ARG A 16 -12.62 3.57 14.47
C ARG A 16 -13.13 3.98 13.09
N PHE A 17 -14.37 4.47 13.00
CA PHE A 17 -14.92 4.96 11.74
C PHE A 17 -14.12 6.16 11.21
N GLU A 18 -13.85 7.14 12.06
CA GLU A 18 -13.04 8.31 11.72
C GLU A 18 -11.62 7.90 11.28
N ASP A 19 -11.00 6.96 11.99
CA ASP A 19 -9.69 6.41 11.62
C ASP A 19 -9.71 5.78 10.22
N CYS A 20 -10.72 4.95 9.92
CA CYS A 20 -10.82 4.29 8.61
C CYS A 20 -11.14 5.27 7.48
N ALA A 21 -11.99 6.26 7.74
CA ALA A 21 -12.28 7.33 6.79
C ALA A 21 -11.02 8.19 6.51
N ASN A 22 -10.23 8.49 7.53
CA ASN A 22 -8.97 9.22 7.40
C ASN A 22 -7.95 8.45 6.54
N GLU A 23 -7.79 7.14 6.75
CA GLU A 23 -6.91 6.32 5.90
C GLU A 23 -7.39 6.27 4.45
N ASN A 24 -8.70 6.13 4.22
CA ASN A 24 -9.26 6.19 2.87
C ASN A 24 -9.02 7.55 2.21
N SER A 25 -9.15 8.66 2.95
CA SER A 25 -8.83 9.99 2.43
C SER A 25 -7.35 10.13 2.07
N LYS A 26 -6.43 9.66 2.92
CA LYS A 26 -4.99 9.67 2.61
C LYS A 26 -4.69 8.94 1.32
N LEU A 27 -5.27 7.75 1.13
CA LEU A 27 -5.10 6.98 -0.09
C LEU A 27 -5.68 7.72 -1.31
N ALA A 28 -6.88 8.27 -1.18
CA ALA A 28 -7.53 9.03 -2.24
C ALA A 28 -6.73 10.27 -2.66
N ASP A 29 -6.20 11.03 -1.68
CA ASP A 29 -5.32 12.18 -1.88
C ASP A 29 -4.06 11.80 -2.68
N CYS A 30 -3.51 10.62 -2.40
CA CYS A 30 -2.30 10.15 -3.05
C CYS A 30 -2.57 9.53 -4.44
N TRP A 31 -3.71 8.86 -4.63
CA TRP A 31 -3.98 8.02 -5.80
C TRP A 31 -4.08 8.82 -7.10
N GLU A 32 -4.64 10.02 -7.03
CA GLU A 32 -4.81 10.91 -8.18
C GLU A 32 -3.50 11.59 -8.61
N SER A 33 -2.43 11.50 -7.81
CA SER A 33 -1.19 12.26 -8.04
C SER A 33 -0.15 11.49 -8.86
N GLN A 34 0.39 12.16 -9.88
CA GLN A 34 1.57 11.75 -10.66
C GLN A 34 2.89 11.89 -9.87
N GLN A 35 2.85 12.54 -8.71
CA GLN A 35 4.03 12.82 -7.88
C GLN A 35 4.18 11.82 -6.72
N VAL A 36 3.31 10.81 -6.65
CA VAL A 36 3.30 9.80 -5.60
C VAL A 36 3.65 8.44 -6.20
N VAL A 37 4.65 7.79 -5.61
CA VAL A 37 4.95 6.38 -5.83
C VAL A 37 4.48 5.57 -4.63
N TYR A 38 3.92 4.38 -4.88
CA TYR A 38 3.55 3.46 -3.80
C TYR A 38 4.58 2.37 -3.65
N VAL A 39 4.88 2.03 -2.40
CA VAL A 39 5.84 0.99 -2.04
C VAL A 39 5.18 0.04 -1.05
N THR A 40 5.31 -1.25 -1.30
CA THR A 40 5.07 -2.31 -0.30
C THR A 40 6.42 -2.90 0.10
N CYS A 41 6.52 -3.34 1.35
CA CYS A 41 7.70 -4.03 1.84
C CYS A 41 7.26 -5.25 2.63
N GLU A 42 7.51 -6.42 2.05
CA GLU A 42 7.08 -7.71 2.56
C GLU A 42 8.31 -8.63 2.74
N PRO A 43 8.31 -9.51 3.76
CA PRO A 43 9.32 -10.57 3.81
C PRO A 43 9.15 -11.48 2.59
N SER A 44 10.25 -11.81 1.92
CA SER A 44 10.24 -12.78 0.81
C SER A 44 10.62 -14.17 1.33
N ASP A 45 10.05 -15.23 0.72
CA ASP A 45 10.16 -16.61 1.18
C ASP A 45 11.55 -16.98 1.71
N VAL A 46 11.56 -17.52 2.93
CA VAL A 46 12.76 -18.08 3.56
C VAL A 46 13.14 -19.35 2.80
N CYS A 47 13.98 -19.20 1.79
CA CYS A 47 14.44 -20.31 0.98
C CYS A 47 15.42 -21.17 1.81
N LYS A 48 14.90 -22.21 2.48
CA LYS A 48 15.69 -23.24 3.18
C LYS A 48 16.37 -24.14 2.15
N TYR A 49 17.53 -23.74 1.66
CA TYR A 49 18.41 -24.71 1.00
C TYR A 49 18.95 -25.68 2.05
N ALA A 50 19.01 -26.97 1.72
CA ALA A 50 19.57 -28.00 2.60
C ALA A 50 20.97 -27.56 3.10
N GLY A 51 21.08 -27.28 4.39
CA GLY A 51 22.33 -26.88 5.04
C GLY A 51 22.58 -25.37 5.22
N VAL A 52 21.68 -24.49 4.77
CA VAL A 52 21.80 -23.02 4.95
C VAL A 52 20.70 -22.53 5.90
N ARG A 53 21.09 -21.79 6.94
CA ARG A 53 20.15 -21.16 7.88
C ARG A 53 19.40 -20.03 7.17
N ASP A 54 18.21 -19.74 7.70
CA ASP A 54 17.20 -18.85 7.16
C ASP A 54 17.79 -17.56 6.53
N SER A 55 17.89 -17.52 5.20
CA SER A 55 18.34 -16.31 4.49
C SER A 55 17.23 -15.27 4.54
N GLN A 56 17.43 -14.15 5.24
CA GLN A 56 16.50 -13.03 5.25
C GLN A 56 16.36 -12.46 3.83
N ALA A 57 15.13 -12.24 3.38
CA ALA A 57 14.86 -11.59 2.11
C ALA A 57 13.75 -10.56 2.27
N ILE A 58 13.88 -9.45 1.56
CA ILE A 58 12.86 -8.41 1.47
C ILE A 58 12.41 -8.30 0.02
N GLN A 59 11.10 -8.21 -0.16
CA GLN A 59 10.47 -7.84 -1.41
C GLN A 59 9.99 -6.40 -1.30
N ILE A 60 10.42 -5.57 -2.25
CA ILE A 60 10.03 -4.18 -2.39
C ILE A 60 9.25 -4.07 -3.71
N ASP A 61 7.94 -3.94 -3.61
CA ASP A 61 7.11 -3.69 -4.80
C ASP A 61 6.86 -2.21 -4.92
N THR A 62 7.09 -1.68 -6.12
CA THR A 62 6.97 -0.26 -6.43
C THR A 62 5.92 -0.07 -7.52
N MET A 63 4.85 0.64 -7.19
CA MET A 63 3.81 1.04 -8.14
C MET A 63 3.97 2.54 -8.46
N SER A 64 4.57 2.83 -9.60
CA SER A 64 4.88 4.18 -10.06
C SER A 64 3.97 4.63 -11.20
N PRO A 65 3.65 5.93 -11.32
CA PRO A 65 3.04 6.47 -12.53
C PRO A 65 3.89 6.19 -13.79
N VAL A 66 3.23 5.90 -14.91
CA VAL A 66 3.88 5.61 -16.21
C VAL A 66 4.48 6.88 -16.81
N GLU A 67 3.79 8.01 -16.67
CA GLU A 67 4.32 9.31 -17.05
C GLU A 67 5.26 9.80 -15.95
N LYS A 68 6.48 10.22 -16.32
CA LYS A 68 7.40 10.83 -15.36
C LYS A 68 6.77 12.09 -14.76
N PRO A 69 6.98 12.38 -13.47
CA PRO A 69 6.47 13.60 -12.86
C PRO A 69 7.02 14.81 -13.61
N VAL A 70 6.13 15.56 -14.27
CA VAL A 70 6.51 16.77 -14.99
C VAL A 70 6.84 17.84 -13.95
N SER A 71 8.09 18.34 -13.97
CA SER A 71 8.50 19.49 -13.16
C SER A 71 7.57 20.67 -13.43
N ARG A 72 7.12 21.33 -12.34
CA ARG A 72 6.21 22.48 -12.31
C ARG A 72 6.45 23.44 -13.48
N GLY A 73 5.68 23.34 -14.55
CA GLY A 73 5.87 24.23 -15.71
C GLY A 73 4.81 24.17 -16.80
N SER A 74 4.19 23.01 -17.06
CA SER A 74 3.21 22.90 -18.14
C SER A 74 1.83 22.52 -17.61
N ARG A 75 0.98 23.52 -17.38
CA ARG A 75 -0.44 23.35 -17.10
C ARG A 75 -1.18 23.20 -18.43
N SER A 76 -1.34 21.99 -18.95
CA SER A 76 -2.46 21.71 -19.85
C SER A 76 -3.64 21.24 -18.99
N HIS A 77 -4.70 22.03 -18.96
CA HIS A 77 -5.92 21.76 -18.20
C HIS A 77 -6.63 20.46 -18.64
N GLU A 78 -6.30 19.90 -19.81
CA GLU A 78 -6.87 18.65 -20.30
C GLU A 78 -6.30 17.38 -19.63
N ARG A 79 -5.09 17.43 -19.05
CA ARG A 79 -4.50 16.26 -18.36
C ARG A 79 -4.98 16.06 -16.92
N GLN A 80 -5.70 17.02 -16.33
CA GLN A 80 -6.09 16.98 -14.92
C GLN A 80 -7.21 15.96 -14.59
N ASN A 81 -7.90 15.41 -15.59
CA ASN A 81 -9.05 14.53 -15.36
C ASN A 81 -8.80 13.04 -15.68
N ARG A 82 -7.59 12.64 -16.07
CA ARG A 82 -7.26 11.22 -16.27
C ARG A 82 -6.36 10.72 -15.16
N GLN A 83 -6.81 9.67 -14.47
CA GLN A 83 -6.00 9.00 -13.45
C GLN A 83 -4.66 8.56 -14.04
N PRO A 84 -3.55 8.68 -13.29
CA PRO A 84 -2.26 8.18 -13.74
C PRO A 84 -2.33 6.69 -14.03
N THR A 85 -2.01 6.27 -15.25
CA THR A 85 -1.68 4.86 -15.49
C THR A 85 -0.46 4.52 -14.64
N ARG A 86 -0.53 3.44 -13.86
CA ARG A 86 0.56 3.02 -12.97
C ARG A 86 1.18 1.72 -13.48
N ARG A 87 2.50 1.59 -13.30
CA ARG A 87 3.29 0.39 -13.62
C ARG A 87 3.83 -0.19 -12.33
N LEU A 88 3.72 -1.51 -12.21
CA LEU A 88 4.32 -2.28 -11.14
C LEU A 88 5.75 -2.69 -11.52
N SER A 89 6.66 -2.57 -10.57
CA SER A 89 8.00 -3.15 -10.61
C SER A 89 8.30 -3.78 -9.27
N GLN A 90 9.05 -4.88 -9.30
CA GLN A 90 9.34 -5.67 -8.11
C GLN A 90 10.86 -5.82 -7.98
N ARG A 91 11.36 -5.58 -6.77
CA ARG A 91 12.75 -5.83 -6.41
C ARG A 91 12.79 -6.77 -5.22
N THR A 92 13.41 -7.93 -5.39
CA THR A 92 13.68 -8.87 -4.29
C THR A 92 15.15 -8.79 -3.92
N ILE A 93 15.44 -8.46 -2.67
CA ILE A 93 16.80 -8.41 -2.13
C ILE A 93 16.94 -9.53 -1.10
N ARG A 94 17.80 -10.49 -1.39
CA ARG A 94 18.08 -11.65 -0.55
C ARG A 94 19.46 -11.52 0.09
N VAL A 95 19.50 -11.72 1.41
CA VAL A 95 20.74 -11.74 2.19
C VAL A 95 21.38 -13.13 2.10
N LEU A 96 22.61 -13.17 1.64
CA LEU A 96 23.47 -14.34 1.65
C LEU A 96 24.24 -14.40 2.99
N GLU A 97 24.21 -15.55 3.64
CA GLU A 97 25.05 -15.80 4.82
C GLU A 97 26.49 -16.09 4.40
N ARG A 98 27.45 -15.44 5.09
CA ARG A 98 28.87 -15.80 4.94
C ARG A 98 29.16 -17.07 5.73
N SER A 99 29.58 -18.13 5.05
CA SER A 99 30.14 -19.31 5.73
C SER A 99 31.40 -18.89 6.51
N LYS A 100 31.36 -19.04 7.84
CA LYS A 100 32.50 -18.77 8.74
C LYS A 100 33.58 -19.85 8.64
N VAL A 101 33.21 -21.06 8.19
CA VAL A 101 34.06 -22.25 8.27
C VAL A 101 34.79 -22.53 6.96
N ASN A 102 34.15 -22.30 5.82
CA ASN A 102 34.78 -22.59 4.53
C ASN A 102 34.43 -21.56 3.45
N LYS A 103 35.41 -20.71 3.11
CA LYS A 103 35.27 -19.67 2.08
C LYS A 103 34.96 -20.23 0.69
N ARG A 104 35.36 -21.48 0.38
CA ARG A 104 35.15 -22.09 -0.93
C ARG A 104 33.68 -22.45 -1.19
N PHE A 105 32.89 -22.65 -0.14
CA PHE A 105 31.45 -22.93 -0.23
C PHE A 105 30.59 -21.69 0.02
N GLN A 106 31.17 -20.49 0.03
CA GLN A 106 30.39 -19.27 0.19
C GLN A 106 29.55 -19.01 -1.08
N PRO A 107 28.24 -18.75 -0.93
CA PRO A 107 27.40 -18.40 -2.07
C PRO A 107 27.92 -17.11 -2.70
N LYS A 108 28.03 -17.09 -4.03
CA LYS A 108 28.46 -15.90 -4.75
C LYS A 108 27.27 -14.93 -4.88
N PRO A 109 27.49 -13.62 -4.70
CA PRO A 109 26.49 -12.63 -5.04
C PRO A 109 26.02 -12.80 -6.49
N TRP A 110 24.73 -12.59 -6.71
CA TRP A 110 24.10 -12.78 -8.00
C TRP A 110 23.05 -11.70 -8.27
N TYR A 111 22.88 -11.36 -9.53
CA TYR A 111 21.85 -10.43 -9.99
C TYR A 111 21.13 -11.01 -11.19
N MET A 112 19.81 -10.91 -11.17
CA MET A 112 18.94 -11.28 -12.27
C MET A 112 17.92 -10.18 -12.52
N LYS A 113 17.67 -9.90 -13.80
CA LYS A 113 16.58 -9.04 -14.24
C LYS A 113 15.75 -9.75 -15.27
N PHE A 114 14.45 -9.81 -15.02
CA PHE A 114 13.46 -10.31 -15.95
C PHE A 114 12.30 -9.32 -16.00
N GLU A 115 12.15 -8.63 -17.12
CA GLU A 115 11.15 -7.57 -17.31
C GLU A 115 11.21 -6.50 -16.20
N SER A 116 10.14 -6.36 -15.41
CA SER A 116 10.02 -5.45 -14.27
C SER A 116 10.41 -6.08 -12.92
N HIS A 117 10.92 -7.31 -12.92
CA HIS A 117 11.36 -8.03 -11.75
C HIS A 117 12.90 -8.05 -11.69
N GLU A 118 13.44 -7.56 -10.59
CA GLU A 118 14.87 -7.62 -10.30
C GLU A 118 15.10 -8.44 -9.03
N ARG A 119 16.11 -9.29 -9.05
CA ARG A 119 16.53 -10.08 -7.90
C ARG A 119 18.00 -9.87 -7.63
N TYR A 120 18.32 -9.54 -6.39
CA TYR A 120 19.66 -9.33 -5.89
C TYR A 120 19.92 -10.33 -4.76
N ASP A 121 20.90 -11.21 -4.95
CA ASP A 121 21.41 -12.09 -3.89
C ASP A 121 22.76 -11.50 -3.45
N MET A 122 22.82 -10.94 -2.24
CA MET A 122 23.94 -10.12 -1.76
C MET A 122 24.26 -10.39 -0.29
N TYR A 123 25.49 -10.12 0.15
CA TYR A 123 25.81 -10.14 1.58
C TYR A 123 25.14 -8.99 2.34
N TYR A 124 24.94 -9.16 3.65
CA TYR A 124 24.16 -8.26 4.50
C TYR A 124 24.44 -6.76 4.27
N ASP A 125 25.68 -6.30 4.41
CA ASP A 125 26.02 -4.87 4.25
C ASP A 125 25.61 -4.31 2.87
N ASN A 126 25.84 -5.08 1.81
CA ASN A 126 25.47 -4.70 0.44
C ASN A 126 23.96 -4.77 0.22
N ALA A 127 23.27 -5.73 0.85
CA ALA A 127 21.83 -5.86 0.77
C ALA A 127 21.13 -4.67 1.47
N GLN A 128 21.61 -4.26 2.66
CA GLN A 128 21.12 -3.07 3.35
C GLN A 128 21.33 -1.81 2.52
N LEU A 129 22.54 -1.62 1.99
CA LEU A 129 22.86 -0.50 1.12
C LEU A 129 21.93 -0.48 -0.10
N LYS A 130 21.72 -1.63 -0.76
CA LYS A 130 20.87 -1.71 -1.95
C LYS A 130 19.39 -1.44 -1.65
N ALA A 131 18.92 -1.87 -0.49
CA ALA A 131 17.58 -1.56 -0.04
C ALA A 131 17.42 -0.06 0.25
N GLN A 132 18.38 0.57 0.92
CA GLN A 132 18.39 2.01 1.16
C GLN A 132 18.47 2.81 -0.14
N GLU A 133 19.37 2.45 -1.06
CA GLU A 133 19.49 3.06 -2.39
C GLU A 133 18.16 3.04 -3.14
N THR A 134 17.41 1.94 -3.05
CA THR A 134 16.08 1.84 -3.67
C THR A 134 15.13 2.90 -3.12
N PHE A 135 15.08 3.11 -1.80
CA PHE A 135 14.22 4.14 -1.21
C PHE A 135 14.72 5.56 -1.51
N ASP A 136 16.02 5.78 -1.55
CA ASP A 136 16.63 7.07 -1.87
C ASP A 136 16.35 7.46 -3.33
N GLU A 137 16.46 6.53 -4.27
CA GLU A 137 16.07 6.71 -5.68
C GLU A 137 14.61 7.15 -5.82
N LEU A 138 13.71 6.50 -5.07
CA LEU A 138 12.29 6.82 -5.09
C LEU A 138 12.01 8.20 -4.46
N ALA A 139 12.65 8.51 -3.33
CA ALA A 139 12.50 9.80 -2.66
C ALA A 139 13.09 10.96 -3.46
N ALA A 140 14.12 10.71 -4.28
CA ALA A 140 14.68 11.71 -5.20
C ALA A 140 13.77 11.94 -6.42
N THR A 141 13.09 10.89 -6.90
CA THR A 141 12.27 10.94 -8.11
C THR A 141 10.85 11.47 -7.86
N TYR A 142 10.26 11.12 -6.71
CA TYR A 142 8.87 11.42 -6.37
C TYR A 142 8.78 12.39 -5.19
N VAL A 143 7.71 13.18 -5.16
CA VAL A 143 7.49 14.13 -4.05
C VAL A 143 7.13 13.39 -2.77
N THR A 144 6.37 12.30 -2.89
CA THR A 144 5.87 11.51 -1.76
C THR A 144 6.07 10.03 -2.05
N VAL A 145 6.52 9.29 -1.04
CA VAL A 145 6.60 7.82 -1.06
C VAL A 145 5.48 7.27 -0.19
N GLY A 146 4.44 6.72 -0.81
CA GLY A 146 3.33 6.08 -0.12
C GLY A 146 3.68 4.66 0.29
N ILE A 147 4.00 4.42 1.56
CA ILE A 147 4.24 3.08 2.09
C ILE A 147 2.89 2.47 2.45
N VAL A 148 2.49 1.44 1.71
CA VAL A 148 1.18 0.81 1.88
C VAL A 148 1.35 -0.63 2.32
N SER A 149 0.51 -1.08 3.25
CA SER A 149 0.52 -2.46 3.72
C SER A 149 -0.82 -2.83 4.33
N TYR A 150 -1.14 -4.11 4.30
CA TYR A 150 -2.22 -4.67 5.11
C TYR A 150 -1.80 -4.83 6.59
N ASP A 151 -0.51 -4.96 6.88
CA ASP A 151 0.06 -4.90 8.24
C ASP A 151 1.26 -3.94 8.29
N LEU A 152 0.97 -2.68 8.63
CA LEU A 152 2.00 -1.65 8.81
C LEU A 152 3.02 -2.01 9.90
N ARG A 153 2.64 -2.77 10.93
CA ARG A 153 3.58 -3.12 12.02
C ARG A 153 4.63 -4.10 11.52
N GLU A 154 4.20 -5.11 10.76
CA GLU A 154 5.11 -6.06 10.13
C GLU A 154 6.00 -5.36 9.11
N THR A 155 5.43 -4.52 8.24
CA THR A 155 6.20 -3.74 7.26
C THR A 155 7.25 -2.85 7.92
N THR A 156 6.90 -2.08 8.95
CA THR A 156 7.86 -1.25 9.69
C THR A 156 8.97 -2.11 10.31
N ARG A 157 8.61 -3.25 10.93
CA ARG A 157 9.59 -4.17 11.51
C ARG A 157 10.53 -4.76 10.45
N VAL A 158 10.01 -5.13 9.27
CA VAL A 158 10.84 -5.63 8.15
C VAL A 158 11.81 -4.54 7.68
N MET A 159 11.34 -3.31 7.50
CA MET A 159 12.19 -2.18 7.11
C MET A 159 13.29 -1.92 8.15
N GLU A 160 12.94 -1.89 9.44
CA GLU A 160 13.90 -1.73 10.54
C GLU A 160 14.94 -2.86 10.58
N ASN A 161 14.50 -4.12 10.48
CA ASN A 161 15.39 -5.28 10.48
C ASN A 161 16.37 -5.26 9.29
N PHE A 162 15.94 -4.72 8.15
CA PHE A 162 16.77 -4.58 6.96
C PHE A 162 17.60 -3.28 6.97
N GLY A 163 17.48 -2.43 8.00
CA GLY A 163 18.23 -1.19 8.16
C GLY A 163 17.77 -0.03 7.26
N ILE A 164 16.54 -0.09 6.75
CA ILE A 164 15.99 0.91 5.83
C ILE A 164 15.50 2.11 6.62
N LYS A 165 16.05 3.29 6.32
CA LYS A 165 15.57 4.57 6.83
C LYS A 165 14.39 5.05 6.00
N VAL A 166 13.27 5.32 6.69
CA VAL A 166 12.05 5.82 6.07
C VAL A 166 12.30 7.24 5.51
N PRO A 167 11.94 7.52 4.25
CA PRO A 167 12.06 8.87 3.68
C PRO A 167 11.24 9.91 4.46
N ALA A 168 11.73 11.14 4.58
CA ALA A 168 11.06 12.20 5.34
C ALA A 168 9.65 12.56 4.82
N ARG A 169 9.39 12.34 3.52
CA ARG A 169 8.09 12.55 2.87
C ARG A 169 7.33 11.24 2.66
N ALA A 170 7.57 10.25 3.51
CA ALA A 170 6.81 9.01 3.47
C ALA A 170 5.41 9.21 4.09
N VAL A 171 4.40 8.63 3.45
CA VAL A 171 3.04 8.54 3.99
C VAL A 171 2.70 7.07 4.15
N PHE A 172 2.33 6.66 5.36
CA PHE A 172 1.88 5.30 5.62
C PHE A 172 0.37 5.19 5.42
N VAL A 173 -0.05 4.12 4.73
CA VAL A 173 -1.47 3.80 4.50
C VAL A 173 -1.77 2.38 4.95
N ASP A 174 -2.72 2.23 5.87
CA ASP A 174 -3.23 0.94 6.35
C ASP A 174 -4.35 0.46 5.42
N LEU A 175 -4.03 -0.48 4.53
CA LEU A 175 -4.97 -0.97 3.52
C LEU A 175 -6.15 -1.73 4.12
N ILE A 176 -5.99 -2.32 5.32
CA ILE A 176 -7.10 -2.97 6.02
C ILE A 176 -8.11 -1.93 6.49
N LYS A 177 -7.65 -0.81 7.05
CA LYS A 177 -8.55 0.30 7.41
C LYS A 177 -9.27 0.90 6.21
N VAL A 178 -8.58 1.01 5.06
CA VAL A 178 -9.22 1.45 3.81
C VAL A 178 -10.30 0.46 3.37
N LEU A 179 -10.00 -0.84 3.40
CA LEU A 179 -10.97 -1.90 3.09
C LEU A 179 -12.18 -1.85 4.05
N GLU A 180 -11.96 -1.67 5.35
CA GLU A 180 -13.05 -1.50 6.34
C GLU A 180 -13.95 -0.31 6.02
N HIS A 181 -13.39 0.80 5.54
CA HIS A 181 -14.17 1.96 5.15
C HIS A 181 -15.02 1.68 3.92
N GLN A 182 -14.43 1.07 2.89
CA GLN A 182 -15.08 0.88 1.59
C GLN A 182 -16.12 -0.25 1.58
N THR A 183 -15.95 -1.27 2.43
CA THR A 183 -16.79 -2.49 2.40
C THR A 183 -17.96 -2.50 3.37
N ARG A 184 -18.16 -1.41 4.13
CA ARG A 184 -19.20 -1.32 5.18
C ARG A 184 -20.62 -1.60 4.68
N ASP A 185 -20.95 -1.12 3.49
CA ASP A 185 -22.32 -1.19 2.95
C ASP A 185 -22.48 -2.29 1.90
N GLU A 186 -21.42 -2.57 1.12
CA GLU A 186 -21.49 -3.45 -0.06
C GLU A 186 -20.74 -4.79 0.12
N GLY A 187 -20.01 -4.95 1.23
CA GLY A 187 -19.17 -6.13 1.50
C GLY A 187 -17.88 -6.15 0.68
N ILE A 188 -17.15 -7.26 0.71
CA ILE A 188 -15.85 -7.40 0.06
C ILE A 188 -16.02 -7.51 -1.47
N PRO A 189 -15.29 -6.69 -2.28
CA PRO A 189 -15.23 -6.80 -3.73
C PRO A 189 -14.87 -8.22 -4.18
N LYS A 190 -15.49 -8.69 -5.26
CA LYS A 190 -15.29 -10.08 -5.75
C LYS A 190 -13.83 -10.38 -6.08
N GLU A 191 -13.12 -9.38 -6.59
CA GLU A 191 -11.71 -9.39 -6.96
C GLU A 191 -10.79 -9.66 -5.76
N LEU A 192 -11.25 -9.27 -4.56
CA LEU A 192 -10.48 -9.42 -3.33
C LEU A 192 -10.82 -10.67 -2.54
N ARG A 193 -11.97 -11.32 -2.81
CA ARG A 193 -12.45 -12.47 -2.02
C ARG A 193 -11.41 -13.57 -1.84
N LYS A 194 -10.71 -13.98 -2.91
CA LYS A 194 -9.66 -15.00 -2.82
C LYS A 194 -8.58 -14.61 -1.80
N TYR A 195 -8.14 -13.36 -1.82
CA TYR A 195 -7.07 -12.87 -0.96
C TYR A 195 -7.56 -12.61 0.47
N THR A 196 -8.79 -12.11 0.63
CA THR A 196 -9.36 -11.84 1.96
C THR A 196 -9.80 -13.11 2.66
N ASP A 197 -10.42 -14.06 1.96
CA ASP A 197 -10.93 -15.29 2.58
C ASP A 197 -9.76 -16.17 3.07
N GLU A 198 -8.62 -16.13 2.36
CA GLU A 198 -7.40 -16.85 2.73
C GLU A 198 -6.54 -16.11 3.77
N ASN A 199 -6.53 -14.77 3.79
CA ASN A 199 -5.56 -13.98 4.58
C ASN A 199 -6.15 -12.98 5.58
N VAL A 200 -7.42 -12.61 5.46
CA VAL A 200 -8.08 -11.54 6.24
C VAL A 200 -9.38 -12.07 6.86
N THR A 201 -9.31 -12.48 8.12
CA THR A 201 -10.50 -12.95 8.84
C THR A 201 -11.28 -11.78 9.42
N MET A 202 -12.61 -11.78 9.35
CA MET A 202 -13.42 -10.81 10.09
C MET A 202 -13.69 -11.29 11.51
N ARG A 203 -13.35 -10.46 12.50
CA ARG A 203 -13.66 -10.70 13.91
C ARG A 203 -14.31 -9.46 14.53
N ASN A 204 -15.51 -9.61 15.08
CA ASN A 204 -16.28 -8.52 15.69
C ASN A 204 -16.50 -7.32 14.74
N GLY A 205 -16.77 -7.58 13.45
CA GLY A 205 -16.99 -6.53 12.44
C GLY A 205 -15.73 -5.73 12.08
N ARG A 206 -14.54 -6.25 12.42
CA ARG A 206 -13.24 -5.70 12.03
C ARG A 206 -12.49 -6.76 11.24
N TYR A 207 -11.74 -6.35 10.24
CA TYR A 207 -10.79 -7.25 9.61
C TYR A 207 -9.61 -7.43 10.58
N ASP A 208 -9.36 -8.67 11.00
CA ASP A 208 -8.26 -9.02 11.89
C ASP A 208 -6.94 -8.78 11.14
N ARG A 209 -5.98 -8.23 11.87
CA ARG A 209 -4.63 -7.93 11.38
C ARG A 209 -3.69 -9.11 11.52
N ARG A 210 -4.14 -10.21 12.13
CA ARG A 210 -3.35 -11.44 12.16
C ARG A 210 -3.33 -12.00 10.75
N PRO A 211 -2.18 -11.99 10.05
CA PRO A 211 -2.09 -12.74 8.81
C PRO A 211 -2.45 -14.18 9.16
N GLY A 212 -3.33 -14.80 8.37
CA GLY A 212 -3.28 -16.26 8.27
C GLY A 212 -1.83 -16.66 8.01
N MET A 213 -1.40 -17.85 8.46
CA MET A 213 -0.12 -18.38 7.98
C MET A 213 -0.13 -18.24 6.46
N PRO A 214 0.82 -17.52 5.83
CA PRO A 214 0.78 -17.30 4.39
C PRO A 214 0.73 -18.67 3.70
N GLN A 215 -0.45 -19.02 3.19
CA GLN A 215 -0.69 -20.27 2.49
C GLN A 215 -0.83 -19.92 1.02
N GLY A 216 0.30 -19.96 0.31
CA GLY A 216 0.30 -19.80 -1.14
C GLY A 216 1.62 -19.29 -1.68
N HIS A 217 2.09 -19.91 -2.76
CA HIS A 217 3.28 -19.50 -3.53
C HIS A 217 3.03 -18.26 -4.43
N ALA A 218 2.12 -17.37 -4.03
CA ALA A 218 1.72 -16.22 -4.84
C ALA A 218 1.71 -14.97 -3.96
N GLY A 219 2.77 -14.16 -4.08
CA GLY A 219 2.94 -12.95 -3.30
C GLY A 219 1.86 -11.88 -3.53
N MET A 220 1.95 -10.85 -2.69
CA MET A 220 1.40 -9.50 -2.86
C MET A 220 -0.07 -9.24 -2.49
N PRO A 221 -0.56 -9.61 -1.28
CA PRO A 221 -1.82 -9.09 -0.77
C PRO A 221 -1.82 -7.55 -0.72
N SER A 222 -0.72 -6.88 -0.38
CA SER A 222 -0.68 -5.41 -0.33
C SER A 222 -0.90 -4.75 -1.69
N VAL A 223 -0.25 -5.25 -2.75
CA VAL A 223 -0.41 -4.67 -4.09
C VAL A 223 -1.78 -4.99 -4.67
N ARG A 224 -2.29 -6.21 -4.51
CA ARG A 224 -3.64 -6.56 -4.98
C ARG A 224 -4.72 -5.75 -4.27
N LEU A 225 -4.58 -5.53 -2.96
CA LEU A 225 -5.45 -4.63 -2.21
C LEU A 225 -5.32 -3.20 -2.75
N LEU A 226 -4.11 -2.69 -2.96
CA LEU A 226 -3.90 -1.33 -3.49
C LEU A 226 -4.55 -1.12 -4.87
N GLU A 227 -4.43 -2.10 -5.79
CA GLU A 227 -5.00 -2.02 -7.14
C GLU A 227 -6.53 -1.85 -7.14
N VAL A 228 -7.21 -2.49 -6.18
CA VAL A 228 -8.67 -2.42 -6.06
C VAL A 228 -9.11 -1.22 -5.21
N LEU A 229 -8.45 -1.00 -4.06
CA LEU A 229 -8.85 0.01 -3.09
C LEU A 229 -8.47 1.44 -3.51
N GLY A 230 -7.38 1.60 -4.26
CA GLY A 230 -6.90 2.92 -4.72
C GLY A 230 -7.93 3.66 -5.56
N PRO A 231 -8.41 3.08 -6.68
CA PRO A 231 -9.46 3.69 -7.51
C PRO A 231 -10.77 3.92 -6.74
N ALA A 232 -11.18 2.96 -5.90
CA ALA A 232 -12.39 3.07 -5.07
C ALA A 232 -12.30 4.22 -4.07
N ALA A 233 -11.13 4.45 -3.45
CA ALA A 233 -10.92 5.54 -2.51
C ALA A 233 -11.12 6.91 -3.19
N ALA A 234 -10.57 7.08 -4.40
CA ALA A 234 -10.76 8.29 -5.20
C ALA A 234 -12.24 8.51 -5.59
N SER A 235 -12.94 7.45 -5.99
CA SER A 235 -14.37 7.50 -6.32
C SER A 235 -15.22 7.91 -5.12
N HIS A 236 -15.01 7.27 -3.95
CA HIS A 236 -15.72 7.61 -2.71
C HIS A 236 -15.55 9.09 -2.34
N ARG A 237 -14.35 9.63 -2.54
CA ARG A 237 -14.07 11.05 -2.29
C ARG A 237 -14.81 11.96 -3.27
N ALA A 238 -14.86 11.60 -4.56
CA ALA A 238 -15.60 12.36 -5.56
C ALA A 238 -17.10 12.39 -5.26
N ASP A 239 -17.67 11.25 -4.84
CA ASP A 239 -19.07 11.14 -4.44
C ASP A 239 -19.38 11.96 -3.18
N PHE A 240 -18.50 11.91 -2.17
CA PHE A 240 -18.63 12.73 -0.97
C PHE A 240 -18.64 14.24 -1.31
N LYS A 241 -17.68 14.70 -2.13
CA LYS A 241 -17.63 16.10 -2.60
C LYS A 241 -18.91 16.49 -3.38
N LYS A 242 -19.49 15.57 -4.15
CA LYS A 242 -20.74 15.80 -4.88
C LYS A 242 -21.93 15.91 -3.95
N MET A 243 -22.02 15.06 -2.92
CA MET A 243 -23.07 15.12 -1.90
C MET A 243 -22.98 16.40 -1.07
N GLU A 244 -21.78 16.80 -0.65
CA GLU A 244 -21.55 18.04 0.10
C GLU A 244 -22.02 19.26 -0.68
N LYS A 245 -21.65 19.38 -1.97
CA LYS A 245 -22.12 20.46 -2.85
C LYS A 245 -23.65 20.50 -2.97
N LYS A 246 -24.30 19.34 -3.08
CA LYS A 246 -25.77 19.25 -3.12
C LYS A 246 -26.40 19.69 -1.80
N SER A 247 -25.83 19.27 -0.66
CA SER A 247 -26.30 19.68 0.68
C SER A 247 -26.21 21.20 0.88
N VAL A 248 -25.07 21.80 0.53
CA VAL A 248 -24.87 23.25 0.58
C VAL A 248 -25.85 23.98 -0.35
N ALA A 249 -26.12 23.43 -1.54
CA ALA A 249 -27.12 23.99 -2.45
C ALA A 249 -28.54 23.94 -1.85
N LEU A 250 -28.93 22.83 -1.22
CA LEU A 250 -30.21 22.68 -0.54
C LEU A 250 -30.35 23.63 0.65
N GLN A 251 -29.30 23.78 1.47
CA GLN A 251 -29.30 24.75 2.58
C GLN A 251 -29.48 26.19 2.07
N ARG A 252 -28.84 26.55 0.95
CA ARG A 252 -29.03 27.87 0.33
C ARG A 252 -30.47 28.09 -0.15
N ILE A 253 -31.10 27.07 -0.73
CA ILE A 253 -32.51 27.13 -1.17
C ILE A 253 -33.44 27.27 0.04
N ALA A 254 -33.25 26.45 1.08
CA ALA A 254 -34.04 26.50 2.30
C ALA A 254 -33.93 27.87 3.01
N ASN A 255 -32.72 28.45 3.06
CA ASN A 255 -32.51 29.78 3.65
C ASN A 255 -33.16 30.89 2.82
N ARG A 256 -33.21 30.78 1.49
CA ARG A 256 -33.97 31.73 0.64
C ARG A 256 -35.48 31.62 0.84
N ALA A 257 -36.00 30.41 1.01
CA ALA A 257 -37.43 30.19 1.25
C ALA A 257 -37.89 30.61 2.66
N ARG A 258 -36.97 30.75 3.62
CA ARG A 258 -37.26 31.22 4.99
C ARG A 258 -37.17 32.73 5.17
N ASN A 259 -36.41 33.40 4.32
CA ASN A 259 -36.10 34.83 4.42
C ASN A 259 -36.74 35.67 3.29
N GLY A 260 -37.67 35.09 2.53
CA GLY A 260 -38.55 35.79 1.59
C GLY A 260 -39.99 35.60 2.02
#